data_AF-A0A3R6WX50-F1
#
_entry.id   AF-A0A3R6WX50-F1
#
_cell.length_a   1.000
_cell.length_b   1.000
_cell.length_c   1.000
_cell.angle_alpha   90.00
_cell.angle_beta   90.00
_cell.angle_gamma   90.00
#
_symmetry.space_group_name_H-M   'P 1'
#
loop_
_entity.id
_entity.type
_entity.pdbx_description
1 polymer ?
#
loop_
_entity_poly.entity_id
_entity_poly.type
_entity_poly.pdbx_seq_one_letter_code
_entity_poly.pdbx_strand_id
1 'polypeptide(L)'
;MPNCRVVSEAVAVVVPKVTHDRRNLALRVVVCSLHVATMVYLVVWVLIILFSAGPSIVSAKLYQPKVTAVGHTMISLMHVGALVAPSVWHRKLVTSLSKPLPRAVTVRKLSSKTQSRIIVRRLSKRAATDWFDHVFIVFNFIVILCQGRQAYEMLSTMVDPTKVVSYAVIVLLYSVLSPCLIFINNIQTKYMLVCYADALFSFTLSCGHPMFSVAIQALELIVVNPNLVRDNRWATETLLFARLFGITGPVDFFVKHVMHLSTYYTICRL
;
A
#
# COMPACT_ATOMS: atom_id res chain seq x y z
N MET A 1 -24.37 28.62 -53.45
CA MET A 1 -25.14 28.30 -52.22
C MET A 1 -26.28 27.39 -52.66
N PRO A 2 -26.43 26.19 -52.07
CA PRO A 2 -26.75 26.02 -50.65
C PRO A 2 -25.87 25.01 -49.89
N ASN A 3 -25.96 25.12 -48.57
CA ASN A 3 -25.23 24.41 -47.52
C ASN A 3 -25.63 22.94 -47.39
N CYS A 4 -24.66 22.03 -47.49
CA CYS A 4 -24.79 20.67 -46.96
C CYS A 4 -24.16 20.63 -45.56
N ARG A 5 -25.02 20.67 -44.52
CA ARG A 5 -24.61 20.42 -43.13
C ARG A 5 -24.14 18.97 -43.00
N VAL A 6 -22.87 18.79 -42.74
CA VAL A 6 -22.30 17.52 -42.24
C VAL A 6 -22.87 17.28 -40.85
N VAL A 7 -23.83 16.36 -40.75
CA VAL A 7 -24.27 15.81 -39.46
C VAL A 7 -23.16 14.88 -39.00
N SER A 8 -22.26 15.41 -38.18
CA SER A 8 -21.30 14.59 -37.43
C SER A 8 -22.07 13.95 -36.28
N GLU A 9 -22.50 12.71 -36.47
CA GLU A 9 -22.92 11.83 -35.38
C GLU A 9 -21.72 11.58 -34.47
N ALA A 10 -21.51 12.48 -33.52
CA ALA A 10 -20.76 12.19 -32.33
C ALA A 10 -21.60 11.19 -31.52
N VAL A 11 -21.39 9.90 -31.80
CA VAL A 11 -21.79 8.82 -30.89
C VAL A 11 -20.97 9.00 -29.62
N ALA A 12 -21.49 9.84 -28.73
CA ALA A 12 -21.07 9.88 -27.36
C ALA A 12 -21.32 8.48 -26.82
N VAL A 13 -20.25 7.71 -26.63
CA VAL A 13 -20.27 6.45 -25.90
C VAL A 13 -20.74 6.80 -24.49
N VAL A 14 -22.06 6.75 -24.28
CA VAL A 14 -22.70 6.89 -22.97
C VAL A 14 -22.31 5.62 -22.21
N VAL A 15 -21.15 5.65 -21.55
CA VAL A 15 -20.80 4.65 -20.55
C VAL A 15 -21.92 4.69 -19.51
N PRO A 16 -22.67 3.59 -19.31
CA PRO A 16 -23.88 3.64 -18.50
C PRO A 16 -23.52 4.05 -17.07
N LYS A 17 -24.18 5.09 -16.57
CA LYS A 17 -23.98 5.65 -15.21
C LYS A 17 -23.99 4.58 -14.11
N VAL A 18 -24.75 3.50 -14.31
CA VAL A 18 -24.86 2.33 -13.43
C VAL A 18 -23.54 1.54 -13.28
N THR A 19 -22.73 1.41 -14.34
CA THR A 19 -21.44 0.68 -14.26
C THR A 19 -20.40 1.50 -13.50
N HIS A 20 -20.49 2.83 -13.55
CA HIS A 20 -19.59 3.72 -12.84
C HIS A 20 -19.82 3.69 -11.32
N ASP A 21 -21.08 3.68 -10.87
CA ASP A 21 -21.42 3.65 -9.44
C ASP A 21 -21.06 2.30 -8.78
N ARG A 22 -21.30 1.17 -9.46
CA ARG A 22 -20.89 -0.16 -8.95
C ARG A 22 -19.37 -0.29 -8.82
N ARG A 23 -18.61 0.24 -9.79
CA ARG A 23 -17.13 0.22 -9.76
C ARG A 23 -16.59 1.04 -8.59
N ASN A 24 -17.18 2.22 -8.34
CA ASN A 24 -16.78 3.06 -7.22
C ASN A 24 -17.12 2.43 -5.87
N LEU A 25 -18.25 1.72 -5.77
CA LEU A 25 -18.59 0.96 -4.57
C LEU A 25 -17.60 -0.19 -4.33
N ALA A 26 -17.31 -0.99 -5.35
CA ALA A 26 -16.36 -2.10 -5.24
C ALA A 26 -14.97 -1.62 -4.80
N LEU A 27 -14.48 -0.53 -5.38
CA LEU A 27 -13.19 0.05 -5.02
C LEU A 27 -13.18 0.55 -3.56
N ARG A 28 -14.24 1.24 -3.10
CA ARG A 28 -14.36 1.64 -1.69
C ARG A 28 -14.37 0.46 -0.75
N VAL A 29 -15.09 -0.61 -1.10
CA VAL A 29 -15.10 -1.84 -0.30
C VAL A 29 -13.69 -2.40 -0.20
N VAL A 30 -12.95 -2.50 -1.31
CA VAL A 30 -11.56 -2.97 -1.29
C VAL A 30 -10.66 -2.07 -0.43
N VAL A 31 -10.70 -0.75 -0.62
CA VAL A 31 -9.91 0.22 0.17
C VAL A 31 -10.20 0.07 1.66
N CYS A 32 -11.49 0.03 2.04
CA CYS A 32 -11.91 -0.18 3.42
C CYS A 32 -11.42 -1.52 3.96
N SER A 33 -11.58 -2.61 3.21
CA SER A 33 -11.11 -3.94 3.60
C SER A 33 -9.60 -3.99 3.82
N LEU A 34 -8.79 -3.36 2.94
CA LEU A 34 -7.34 -3.31 3.08
C LEU A 34 -6.90 -2.50 4.31
N HIS A 35 -7.54 -1.35 4.56
CA HIS A 35 -7.30 -0.57 5.77
C HIS A 35 -7.67 -1.33 7.05
N VAL A 36 -8.85 -1.97 7.07
CA VAL A 36 -9.32 -2.77 8.22
C VAL A 36 -8.42 -3.98 8.47
N ALA A 37 -7.99 -4.69 7.42
CA ALA A 37 -7.11 -5.84 7.57
C ALA A 37 -5.72 -5.42 8.11
N THR A 38 -5.15 -4.34 7.58
CA THR A 38 -3.86 -3.81 8.06
C THR A 38 -3.98 -3.35 9.52
N MET A 39 -5.08 -2.68 9.86
CA MET A 39 -5.43 -2.27 11.22
C MET A 39 -5.43 -3.45 12.19
N VAL A 40 -6.20 -4.50 11.85
CA VAL A 40 -6.32 -5.70 12.69
C VAL A 40 -4.94 -6.33 12.90
N TYR A 41 -4.14 -6.47 11.85
CA TYR A 41 -2.78 -7.00 11.96
C TYR A 41 -1.92 -6.20 12.95
N LEU A 42 -1.89 -4.87 12.82
CA LEU A 42 -1.11 -4.00 13.68
C LEU A 42 -1.58 -4.05 15.13
N VAL A 43 -2.89 -4.03 15.36
CA VAL A 43 -3.48 -4.13 16.70
C VAL A 43 -3.15 -5.47 17.34
N VAL A 44 -3.25 -6.58 16.60
CA VAL A 44 -2.88 -7.91 17.09
C VAL A 44 -1.42 -7.93 17.54
N TRP A 45 -0.50 -7.34 16.78
CA TRP A 45 0.91 -7.22 17.20
C TRP A 45 1.09 -6.37 18.45
N VAL A 46 0.37 -5.26 18.58
CA VAL A 46 0.38 -4.44 19.81
C VAL A 46 -0.11 -5.25 21.01
N LEU A 47 -1.21 -6.00 20.85
CA LEU A 47 -1.74 -6.86 21.91
C LEU A 47 -0.73 -7.95 22.29
N ILE A 48 -0.12 -8.63 21.31
CA ILE A 48 0.93 -9.61 21.56
C ILE A 48 2.06 -8.99 22.38
N ILE A 49 2.52 -7.79 22.02
CA ILE A 49 3.61 -7.11 22.73
C ILE A 49 3.21 -6.72 24.16
N LEU A 50 1.99 -6.24 24.37
CA LEU A 50 1.50 -5.79 25.68
C LEU A 50 1.19 -6.94 26.64
N PHE A 51 0.68 -8.06 26.11
CA PHE A 51 0.24 -9.21 26.90
C PHE A 51 1.27 -10.36 26.95
N SER A 52 2.38 -10.28 26.20
CA SER A 52 3.44 -11.29 26.28
C SER A 52 4.21 -11.19 27.60
N ALA A 53 4.45 -12.35 28.23
CA ALA A 53 5.31 -12.44 29.39
C ALA A 53 6.77 -12.10 29.02
N GLY A 54 7.52 -11.53 29.97
CA GLY A 54 8.95 -11.20 29.79
C GLY A 54 9.81 -12.32 29.19
N PRO A 55 9.67 -13.59 29.64
CA PRO A 55 10.39 -14.72 29.05
C PRO A 55 10.08 -14.95 27.56
N SER A 56 8.83 -14.73 27.13
CA SER A 56 8.42 -14.87 25.74
C SER A 56 9.01 -13.75 24.87
N ILE A 57 9.07 -12.52 25.39
CA ILE A 57 9.68 -11.37 24.71
C ILE A 57 11.19 -11.59 24.51
N VAL A 58 11.88 -12.08 25.54
CA VAL A 58 13.32 -12.40 25.47
C VAL A 58 13.56 -13.56 24.50
N SER A 59 12.73 -14.61 24.58
CA SER A 59 12.81 -15.75 23.66
C SER A 59 12.56 -15.32 22.22
N ALA A 60 11.62 -14.40 21.97
CA ALA A 60 11.36 -13.84 20.65
C ALA A 60 12.35 -12.72 20.24
N LYS A 61 13.36 -12.42 21.07
CA LYS A 61 14.38 -11.38 20.83
C LYS A 61 13.80 -10.02 20.42
N LEU A 62 12.64 -9.65 20.96
CA LEU A 62 11.96 -8.42 20.55
C LEU A 62 12.74 -7.18 21.02
N TYR A 63 13.17 -6.37 20.06
CA TYR A 63 13.84 -5.10 20.25
C TYR A 63 12.83 -4.01 20.64
N GLN A 64 13.10 -3.35 21.77
CA GLN A 64 12.33 -2.23 22.31
C GLN A 64 10.80 -2.39 22.13
N PRO A 65 10.17 -3.40 22.77
CA PRO A 65 8.76 -3.74 22.55
C PRO A 65 7.82 -2.54 22.74
N LYS A 66 8.08 -1.67 23.72
CA LYS A 66 7.29 -0.46 23.96
C LYS A 66 7.33 0.52 22.78
N VAL A 67 8.52 0.76 22.21
CA VAL A 67 8.69 1.68 21.06
C VAL A 67 8.00 1.09 19.83
N THR A 68 8.18 -0.20 19.61
CA THR A 68 7.49 -0.96 18.55
C THR A 68 5.97 -0.88 18.69
N ALA A 69 5.42 -1.05 19.89
CA ALA A 69 3.98 -0.94 20.13
C ALA A 69 3.46 0.48 19.85
N VAL A 70 4.19 1.52 20.25
CA VAL A 70 3.84 2.92 19.96
C VAL A 70 3.82 3.16 18.45
N GLY A 71 4.85 2.72 17.72
CA GLY A 71 4.93 2.87 16.28
C GLY A 71 3.78 2.18 15.52
N HIS A 72 3.48 0.93 15.85
CA HIS A 72 2.32 0.22 15.28
C HIS A 72 0.99 0.89 15.64
N THR A 73 0.86 1.42 16.87
CA THR A 73 -0.34 2.16 17.29
C THR A 73 -0.53 3.44 16.49
N MET A 74 0.54 4.20 16.25
CA MET A 74 0.49 5.41 15.42
C MET A 74 0.04 5.11 13.99
N ILE A 75 0.60 4.07 13.36
CA ILE A 75 0.22 3.68 11.99
C ILE A 75 -1.23 3.16 11.96
N SER A 76 -1.64 2.39 12.96
CA SER A 76 -3.03 1.96 13.14
C SER A 76 -3.97 3.19 13.21
N LEU A 77 -3.67 4.19 14.02
CA LEU A 77 -4.47 5.42 14.09
C LEU A 77 -4.55 6.16 12.75
N MET A 78 -3.48 6.15 11.94
CA MET A 78 -3.53 6.71 10.58
C MET A 78 -4.58 6.00 9.71
N HIS A 79 -4.62 4.66 9.75
CA HIS A 79 -5.64 3.88 9.04
C HIS A 79 -7.06 4.14 9.55
N VAL A 80 -7.27 4.34 10.86
CA VAL A 80 -8.56 4.79 11.40
C VAL A 80 -8.95 6.15 10.82
N GLY A 81 -8.01 7.10 10.80
CA GLY A 81 -8.22 8.43 10.26
C GLY A 81 -8.65 8.40 8.78
N ALA A 82 -8.05 7.52 7.98
CA ALA A 82 -8.42 7.34 6.58
C ALA A 82 -9.85 6.79 6.40
N LEU A 83 -10.30 5.91 7.29
CA LEU A 83 -11.67 5.37 7.26
C LEU A 83 -12.73 6.40 7.67
N VAL A 84 -12.43 7.26 8.66
CA VAL A 84 -13.39 8.21 9.24
C VAL A 84 -13.51 9.50 8.42
N ALA A 85 -12.45 9.93 7.75
CA ALA A 85 -12.46 11.15 6.94
C ALA A 85 -12.12 10.93 5.43
N PRO A 86 -12.86 10.06 4.70
CA PRO A 86 -12.56 9.80 3.28
C PRO A 86 -12.63 11.08 2.43
N SER A 87 -13.52 12.01 2.78
CA SER A 87 -13.84 13.21 2.01
C SER A 87 -12.74 14.30 2.04
N VAL A 88 -11.92 14.34 3.09
CA VAL A 88 -10.87 15.36 3.26
C VAL A 88 -9.58 14.93 2.55
N TRP A 89 -9.23 13.65 2.62
CA TRP A 89 -8.04 13.09 1.99
C TRP A 89 -8.20 12.89 0.48
N HIS A 90 -9.36 12.37 0.01
CA HIS A 90 -9.64 12.32 -1.43
C HIS A 90 -9.64 13.73 -2.04
N ARG A 91 -10.20 14.75 -1.36
CA ARG A 91 -10.19 16.11 -1.90
C ARG A 91 -8.77 16.67 -2.01
N LYS A 92 -7.89 16.50 -1.01
CA LYS A 92 -6.51 17.00 -1.07
C LYS A 92 -5.65 16.28 -2.10
N LEU A 93 -5.78 14.96 -2.23
CA LEU A 93 -4.97 14.16 -3.16
C LEU A 93 -5.44 14.34 -4.62
N VAL A 94 -6.76 14.32 -4.86
CA VAL A 94 -7.34 14.53 -6.18
C VAL A 94 -7.11 15.98 -6.65
N THR A 95 -7.25 17.01 -5.79
CA THR A 95 -6.95 18.39 -6.21
C THR A 95 -5.47 18.67 -6.50
N SER A 96 -4.55 17.82 -6.03
CA SER A 96 -3.12 17.90 -6.37
C SER A 96 -2.83 17.28 -7.74
N LEU A 97 -3.46 16.15 -8.06
CA LEU A 97 -3.12 15.36 -9.26
C LEU A 97 -4.05 15.59 -10.47
N SER A 98 -5.28 16.05 -10.24
CA SER A 98 -6.31 16.15 -11.29
C SER A 98 -6.57 17.59 -11.74
N LYS A 99 -5.57 18.47 -11.84
CA LYS A 99 -5.78 19.73 -12.59
C LYS A 99 -5.64 19.42 -14.08
N PRO A 100 -6.75 19.37 -14.85
CA PRO A 100 -6.63 19.38 -16.29
C PRO A 100 -6.04 20.75 -16.65
N LEU A 101 -5.07 20.76 -17.55
CA LEU A 101 -4.61 21.99 -18.16
C LEU A 101 -5.84 22.74 -18.71
N PRO A 102 -6.12 24.00 -18.33
CA PRO A 102 -7.24 24.72 -18.92
C PRO A 102 -6.95 24.91 -20.40
N ARG A 103 -7.70 24.19 -21.25
CA ARG A 103 -7.67 24.32 -22.70
C ARG A 103 -8.21 25.70 -23.08
N ALA A 104 -7.36 26.47 -23.76
CA ALA A 104 -7.64 27.69 -24.51
C ALA A 104 -8.58 28.72 -23.85
N VAL A 105 -8.03 29.54 -22.96
CA VAL A 105 -8.63 30.86 -22.70
C VAL A 105 -8.31 31.74 -23.90
N THR A 106 -9.34 32.09 -24.65
CA THR A 106 -9.34 33.14 -25.68
C THR A 106 -8.53 34.34 -25.20
N VAL A 107 -7.52 34.70 -26.00
CA VAL A 107 -6.57 35.79 -25.75
C VAL A 107 -7.33 37.12 -25.68
N ARG A 108 -7.72 37.52 -24.48
CA ARG A 108 -8.09 38.91 -24.18
C ARG A 108 -6.92 39.52 -23.43
N LYS A 109 -6.29 40.53 -24.04
CA LYS A 109 -5.09 41.26 -23.58
C LYS A 109 -5.00 41.30 -22.04
N LEU A 110 -4.24 40.39 -21.47
CA LEU A 110 -3.98 40.32 -20.04
C LEU A 110 -2.63 40.98 -19.77
N SER A 111 -2.64 42.00 -18.90
CA SER A 111 -1.46 42.79 -18.50
C SER A 111 -0.23 41.93 -18.20
N SER A 112 0.96 42.38 -18.65
CA SER A 112 2.25 41.66 -18.57
C SER A 112 2.63 41.20 -17.16
N LYS A 113 2.25 41.96 -16.12
CA LYS A 113 2.46 41.60 -14.70
C LYS A 113 1.63 40.40 -14.23
N THR A 114 0.48 40.14 -14.85
CA THR A 114 -0.37 38.99 -14.53
C THR A 114 0.11 37.74 -15.27
N GLN A 115 0.62 37.90 -16.49
CA GLN A 115 1.19 36.81 -17.28
C GLN A 115 2.48 36.24 -16.64
N SER A 116 3.37 37.11 -16.14
CA SER A 116 4.58 36.70 -15.39
C SER A 116 4.25 35.90 -14.12
N ARG A 117 3.28 36.38 -13.31
CA ARG A 117 2.82 35.65 -12.11
C ARG A 117 2.21 34.28 -12.44
N ILE A 118 1.54 34.13 -13.58
CA ILE A 118 1.00 32.85 -14.03
C ILE A 118 2.12 31.91 -14.47
N ILE A 119 3.14 32.41 -15.17
CA ILE A 119 4.30 31.61 -15.61
C ILE A 119 5.11 31.14 -14.40
N VAL A 120 5.42 32.03 -13.44
CA VAL A 120 6.11 31.66 -12.19
C VAL A 120 5.30 30.64 -11.39
N ARG A 121 3.98 30.81 -11.28
CA ARG A 121 3.11 29.80 -10.63
C ARG A 121 3.05 28.47 -11.39
N ARG A 122 3.19 28.47 -12.72
CA ARG A 122 3.25 27.25 -13.53
C ARG A 122 4.60 26.55 -13.37
N LEU A 123 5.70 27.31 -13.35
CA LEU A 123 7.05 26.80 -13.12
C LEU A 123 7.18 26.27 -11.70
N SER A 124 6.67 26.97 -10.67
CA SER A 124 6.69 26.47 -9.30
C SER A 124 5.84 25.20 -9.13
N LYS A 125 4.69 25.12 -9.82
CA LYS A 125 3.89 23.88 -9.85
C LYS A 125 4.60 22.74 -10.55
N ARG A 126 5.30 23.02 -11.66
CA ARG A 126 6.04 22.01 -12.42
C ARG A 126 7.26 21.51 -11.65
N ALA A 127 7.98 22.41 -10.99
CA ALA A 127 9.09 22.06 -10.09
C ALA A 127 8.59 21.28 -8.86
N ALA A 128 7.43 21.65 -8.31
CA ALA A 128 6.82 20.89 -7.22
C ALA A 128 6.43 19.47 -7.66
N THR A 129 5.78 19.31 -8.82
CA THR A 129 5.39 17.98 -9.33
C THR A 129 6.61 17.11 -9.63
N ASP A 130 7.66 17.69 -10.21
CA ASP A 130 8.91 16.97 -10.52
C ASP A 130 9.61 16.47 -9.24
N TRP A 131 9.67 17.32 -8.21
CA TRP A 131 10.18 16.93 -6.89
C TRP A 131 9.34 15.82 -6.24
N PHE A 132 8.00 15.91 -6.32
CA PHE A 132 7.11 14.86 -5.80
C PHE A 132 7.31 13.52 -6.52
N ASP A 133 7.49 13.54 -7.84
CA ASP A 133 7.72 12.33 -8.64
C ASP A 133 9.06 11.67 -8.26
N HIS A 134 10.12 12.45 -8.08
CA HIS A 134 11.42 11.95 -7.63
C HIS A 134 11.36 11.35 -6.22
N VAL A 135 10.71 12.01 -5.27
CA VAL A 135 10.54 11.49 -3.90
C VAL A 135 9.74 10.18 -3.92
N PHE A 136 8.71 10.09 -4.76
CA PHE A 136 7.90 8.88 -4.89
C PHE A 136 8.69 7.70 -5.46
N ILE A 137 9.52 7.94 -6.47
CA ILE A 137 10.41 6.90 -7.04
C ILE A 137 11.41 6.40 -5.98
N VAL A 138 12.06 7.32 -5.26
CA VAL A 138 13.02 6.97 -4.20
C VAL A 138 12.32 6.19 -3.09
N PHE A 139 11.12 6.61 -2.68
CA PHE A 139 10.34 5.90 -1.68
C PHE A 139 10.00 4.47 -2.12
N ASN A 140 9.52 4.27 -3.34
CA ASN A 140 9.25 2.92 -3.86
C ASN A 140 10.51 2.06 -3.94
N PHE A 141 11.65 2.65 -4.32
CA PHE A 141 12.92 1.94 -4.32
C PHE A 141 13.31 1.47 -2.91
N ILE A 142 13.17 2.33 -1.90
CA ILE A 142 13.39 1.97 -0.49
C ILE A 142 12.44 0.84 -0.07
N VAL A 143 11.17 0.91 -0.46
CA VAL A 143 10.17 -0.13 -0.16
C VAL A 143 10.56 -1.48 -0.76
N ILE A 144 11.02 -1.50 -2.03
CA ILE A 144 11.48 -2.73 -2.68
C ILE A 144 12.71 -3.30 -1.95
N LEU A 145 13.66 -2.45 -1.52
CA LEU A 145 14.79 -2.89 -0.71
C LEU A 145 14.35 -3.47 0.64
N CYS A 146 13.37 -2.84 1.31
CA CYS A 146 12.78 -3.32 2.55
C CYS A 146 12.12 -4.70 2.35
N GLN A 147 11.32 -4.85 1.29
CA GLN A 147 10.67 -6.12 0.93
C GLN A 147 11.69 -7.21 0.59
N GLY A 148 12.75 -6.87 -0.15
CA GLY A 148 13.84 -7.77 -0.48
C GLY A 148 14.63 -8.24 0.74
N ARG A 149 14.92 -7.32 1.67
CA ARG A 149 15.52 -7.68 2.95
C ARG A 149 14.62 -8.61 3.76
N GLN A 150 13.31 -8.32 3.83
CA GLN A 150 12.36 -9.20 4.52
C GLN A 150 12.32 -10.60 3.87
N ALA A 151 12.38 -10.69 2.54
CA ALA A 151 12.47 -11.97 1.83
C ALA A 151 13.77 -12.73 2.17
N TYR A 152 14.90 -12.03 2.26
CA TYR A 152 16.18 -12.61 2.63
C TYR A 152 16.16 -13.17 4.07
N GLU A 153 15.60 -12.41 5.02
CA GLU A 153 15.43 -12.89 6.41
C GLU A 153 14.48 -14.09 6.49
N MET A 154 13.44 -14.13 5.66
CA MET A 154 12.57 -15.30 5.55
C MET A 154 13.34 -16.52 5.04
N LEU A 155 14.21 -16.35 4.04
CA LEU A 155 15.04 -17.42 3.49
C LEU A 155 16.08 -17.94 4.49
N SER A 156 16.63 -17.07 5.33
CA SER A 156 17.64 -17.44 6.31
C SER A 156 17.06 -18.08 7.59
N THR A 157 15.80 -17.75 7.94
CA THR A 157 15.25 -18.04 9.27
C THR A 157 14.06 -18.99 9.27
N MET A 158 13.26 -19.05 8.19
CA MET A 158 12.09 -19.94 8.17
C MET A 158 12.47 -21.37 7.79
N VAL A 159 11.93 -22.32 8.56
CA VAL A 159 12.09 -23.76 8.34
C VAL A 159 11.15 -24.28 7.25
N ASP A 160 9.96 -23.67 7.10
CA ASP A 160 8.98 -24.08 6.10
C ASP A 160 9.25 -23.41 4.74
N PRO A 161 9.73 -24.17 3.72
CA PRO A 161 10.10 -23.62 2.43
C PRO A 161 8.88 -23.08 1.67
N THR A 162 7.66 -23.58 1.94
CA THR A 162 6.44 -23.19 1.22
C THR A 162 6.11 -21.71 1.47
N LYS A 163 6.27 -21.27 2.72
CA LYS A 163 5.99 -19.89 3.14
C LYS A 163 7.05 -18.92 2.59
N VAL A 164 8.31 -19.36 2.52
CA VAL A 164 9.42 -18.57 1.95
C VAL A 164 9.26 -18.42 0.44
N VAL A 165 9.04 -19.53 -0.27
CA VAL A 165 8.91 -19.54 -1.74
C VAL A 165 7.69 -18.71 -2.16
N SER A 166 6.56 -18.83 -1.47
CA SER A 166 5.39 -18.01 -1.77
C SER A 166 5.65 -16.52 -1.60
N TYR A 167 6.34 -16.10 -0.52
CA TYR A 167 6.72 -14.70 -0.34
C TYR A 167 7.67 -14.21 -1.43
N ALA A 168 8.72 -14.99 -1.73
CA ALA A 168 9.71 -14.64 -2.76
C ALA A 168 9.08 -14.52 -4.16
N VAL A 169 8.16 -15.43 -4.52
CA VAL A 169 7.41 -15.39 -5.78
C VAL A 169 6.57 -14.12 -5.87
N ILE A 170 5.91 -13.69 -4.79
CA ILE A 170 5.13 -12.44 -4.77
C ILE A 170 6.04 -11.23 -5.00
N VAL A 171 7.21 -11.18 -4.35
CA VAL A 171 8.20 -10.10 -4.54
C VAL A 171 8.69 -10.06 -6.00
N LEU A 172 9.04 -11.22 -6.57
CA LEU A 172 9.48 -11.31 -7.96
C LEU A 172 8.37 -10.90 -8.94
N LEU A 173 7.15 -11.38 -8.70
CA LEU A 173 6.00 -11.03 -9.52
C LEU A 173 5.74 -9.52 -9.50
N TYR A 174 5.79 -8.88 -8.32
CA TYR A 174 5.63 -7.43 -8.21
C TYR A 174 6.75 -6.67 -8.94
N SER A 175 8.00 -7.13 -8.81
CA SER A 175 9.17 -6.54 -9.45
C SER A 175 9.11 -6.58 -10.98
N VAL A 176 8.51 -7.64 -11.55
CA VAL A 176 8.29 -7.78 -13.00
C VAL A 176 7.02 -7.05 -13.44
N LEU A 177 5.95 -7.12 -12.67
CA LEU A 177 4.67 -6.51 -13.03
C LEU A 177 4.76 -4.98 -13.04
N SER A 178 5.49 -4.39 -12.08
CA SER A 178 5.67 -2.94 -11.97
C SER A 178 6.14 -2.28 -13.29
N PRO A 179 7.22 -2.74 -13.95
CA PRO A 179 7.61 -2.24 -15.27
C PRO A 179 6.67 -2.69 -16.40
N CYS A 180 6.09 -3.89 -16.35
CA CYS A 180 5.18 -4.37 -17.39
C CYS A 180 3.90 -3.52 -17.52
N LEU A 181 3.42 -2.93 -16.42
CA LEU A 181 2.24 -2.05 -16.43
C LEU A 181 2.46 -0.74 -17.21
N ILE A 182 3.70 -0.42 -17.60
CA ILE A 182 4.02 0.74 -18.44
C ILE A 182 3.50 0.57 -19.87
N PHE A 183 3.37 -0.66 -20.38
CA PHE A 183 2.99 -0.94 -21.78
C PHE A 183 1.49 -0.82 -22.09
N ILE A 184 0.65 -0.47 -21.11
CA ILE A 184 -0.79 -0.31 -21.32
C ILE A 184 -1.09 1.03 -22.00
N ASN A 185 -1.75 0.99 -23.16
CA ASN A 185 -2.04 2.17 -24.00
C ASN A 185 -3.13 3.09 -23.41
N ASN A 186 -4.06 2.57 -22.60
CA ASN A 186 -5.11 3.39 -22.00
C ASN A 186 -4.65 4.01 -20.68
N ILE A 187 -4.45 5.33 -20.67
CA ILE A 187 -3.90 6.10 -19.54
C ILE A 187 -4.74 5.95 -18.26
N GLN A 188 -6.08 5.99 -18.36
CA GLN A 188 -6.94 5.97 -17.18
C GLN A 188 -7.02 4.56 -16.56
N THR A 189 -7.14 3.54 -17.40
CA THR A 189 -7.12 2.14 -16.95
C THR A 189 -5.73 1.75 -16.42
N LYS A 190 -4.66 2.22 -17.06
CA LYS A 190 -3.27 2.02 -16.61
C LYS A 190 -3.06 2.57 -15.20
N TYR A 191 -3.46 3.82 -14.95
CA TYR A 191 -3.27 4.45 -13.65
C TYR A 191 -4.02 3.69 -12.53
N MET A 192 -5.29 3.34 -12.77
CA MET A 192 -6.09 2.58 -11.79
C MET A 192 -5.51 1.18 -11.53
N LEU A 193 -5.08 0.48 -12.58
CA LEU A 193 -4.51 -0.86 -12.45
C LEU A 193 -3.17 -0.83 -11.70
N VAL A 194 -2.32 0.16 -11.98
CA VAL A 194 -1.06 0.37 -11.26
C VAL A 194 -1.32 0.65 -9.79
N CYS A 195 -2.24 1.57 -9.45
CA CYS A 195 -2.54 1.87 -8.06
C CYS A 195 -3.14 0.67 -7.32
N TYR A 196 -4.00 -0.10 -7.99
CA TYR A 196 -4.61 -1.30 -7.42
C TYR A 196 -3.59 -2.40 -7.18
N ALA A 197 -2.75 -2.73 -8.17
CA ALA A 197 -1.70 -3.72 -8.04
C ALA A 197 -0.72 -3.31 -6.93
N ASP A 198 -0.28 -2.06 -6.94
CA ASP A 198 0.65 -1.51 -5.95
C ASP A 198 0.11 -1.60 -4.51
N ALA A 199 -1.17 -1.25 -4.31
CA ALA A 199 -1.83 -1.42 -3.01
C ALA A 199 -1.95 -2.90 -2.62
N LEU A 200 -2.31 -3.78 -3.55
CA LEU A 200 -2.48 -5.20 -3.29
C LEU A 200 -1.15 -5.89 -2.94
N PHE A 201 -0.09 -5.63 -3.70
CA PHE A 201 1.23 -6.20 -3.44
C PHE A 201 1.85 -5.62 -2.16
N SER A 202 1.74 -4.31 -1.93
CA SER A 202 2.22 -3.68 -0.70
C SER A 202 1.52 -4.24 0.53
N PHE A 203 0.19 -4.40 0.48
CA PHE A 203 -0.60 -5.05 1.52
C PHE A 203 -0.20 -6.51 1.71
N THR A 204 -0.12 -7.29 0.63
CA THR A 204 0.17 -8.72 0.69
C THR A 204 1.55 -8.98 1.30
N LEU A 205 2.56 -8.20 0.92
CA LEU A 205 3.93 -8.34 1.43
C LEU A 205 4.08 -7.80 2.86
N SER A 206 3.35 -6.74 3.23
CA SER A 206 3.49 -6.14 4.56
C SER A 206 2.72 -6.89 5.65
N CYS A 207 1.50 -7.34 5.36
CA CYS A 207 0.61 -7.94 6.36
C CYS A 207 -0.18 -9.15 5.85
N GLY A 208 -0.57 -9.20 4.58
CA GLY A 208 -1.41 -10.29 4.06
C GLY A 208 -0.77 -11.67 4.17
N HIS A 209 0.46 -11.83 3.70
CA HIS A 209 1.24 -13.07 3.80
C HIS A 209 1.54 -13.46 5.26
N PRO A 210 2.07 -12.54 6.12
CA PRO A 210 2.20 -12.81 7.55
C PRO A 210 0.90 -13.27 8.21
N MET A 211 -0.22 -12.58 7.99
CA MET A 211 -1.52 -12.92 8.55
C MET A 211 -1.98 -14.31 8.12
N PHE A 212 -1.89 -14.60 6.82
CA PHE A 212 -2.29 -15.89 6.28
C PHE A 212 -1.47 -17.04 6.87
N SER A 213 -0.16 -16.83 7.02
CA SER A 213 0.72 -17.83 7.61
C SER A 213 0.48 -18.07 9.11
N VAL A 214 0.09 -17.03 9.87
CA VAL A 214 -0.36 -17.20 11.27
C VAL A 214 -1.69 -17.94 11.31
N ALA A 215 -2.63 -17.57 10.43
CA ALA A 215 -3.97 -18.17 10.40
C ALA A 215 -3.90 -19.67 10.12
N ILE A 216 -3.02 -20.12 9.21
CA ILE A 216 -2.79 -21.54 8.96
C ILE A 216 -2.26 -22.24 10.23
N GLN A 217 -1.22 -21.71 10.88
CA GLN A 217 -0.67 -22.31 12.11
C GLN A 217 -1.70 -22.36 13.24
N ALA A 218 -2.53 -21.32 13.38
CA ALA A 218 -3.60 -21.29 14.37
C ALA A 218 -4.71 -22.31 14.05
N LEU A 219 -5.06 -22.48 12.78
CA LEU A 219 -6.05 -23.45 12.35
C LEU A 219 -5.58 -24.88 12.60
N GLU A 220 -4.30 -25.19 12.32
CA GLU A 220 -3.70 -26.48 12.63
C GLU A 220 -3.77 -26.80 14.13
N LEU A 221 -3.45 -25.81 14.97
CA LEU A 221 -3.52 -25.97 16.43
C LEU A 221 -4.95 -26.24 16.92
N ILE A 222 -5.94 -25.51 16.41
CA ILE A 222 -7.32 -25.58 16.91
C ILE A 222 -8.06 -26.79 16.35
N VAL A 223 -7.88 -27.09 15.06
CA VAL A 223 -8.71 -28.05 14.33
C VAL A 223 -8.01 -29.40 14.14
N VAL A 224 -6.70 -29.40 13.88
CA VAL A 224 -5.98 -30.63 13.52
C VAL A 224 -5.44 -31.34 14.75
N ASN A 225 -4.67 -30.65 15.60
CA ASN A 225 -4.10 -31.28 16.78
C ASN A 225 -3.80 -30.28 17.93
N PRO A 226 -4.63 -30.25 18.99
CA PRO A 226 -4.43 -29.33 20.11
C PRO A 226 -3.17 -29.64 20.94
N ASN A 227 -2.58 -30.83 20.77
CA ASN A 227 -1.33 -31.20 21.44
C ASN A 227 -0.08 -30.68 20.71
N LEU A 228 -0.21 -29.95 19.60
CA LEU A 228 0.91 -29.35 18.85
C LEU A 228 1.79 -28.44 19.71
N VAL A 229 1.25 -27.85 20.77
CA VAL A 229 2.02 -27.02 21.72
C VAL A 229 3.15 -27.81 22.39
N ARG A 230 3.00 -29.13 22.53
CA ARG A 230 4.03 -30.02 23.10
C ARG A 230 5.03 -30.54 22.07
N ASP A 231 4.77 -30.30 20.79
CA ASP A 231 5.72 -30.64 19.73
C ASP A 231 6.82 -29.58 19.67
N ASN A 232 8.05 -30.01 19.94
CA ASN A 232 9.24 -29.14 19.89
C ASN A 232 9.42 -28.51 18.51
N ARG A 233 9.03 -29.20 17.44
CA ARG A 233 9.12 -28.67 16.08
C ARG A 233 8.15 -27.50 15.89
N TRP A 234 6.88 -27.71 16.19
CA TRP A 234 5.85 -26.67 16.07
C TRP A 234 6.18 -25.46 16.95
N ALA A 235 6.56 -25.68 18.21
CA ALA A 235 6.97 -24.61 19.12
C ALA A 235 8.17 -23.81 18.60
N THR A 236 9.16 -24.48 18.01
CA THR A 236 10.34 -23.82 17.41
C THR A 236 9.94 -23.02 16.16
N GLU A 237 9.11 -23.59 15.29
CA GLU A 237 8.61 -22.91 14.09
C GLU A 237 7.80 -21.66 14.45
N THR A 238 6.90 -21.75 15.43
CA THR A 238 6.14 -20.60 15.94
C THR A 238 7.04 -19.54 16.58
N LEU A 239 8.07 -19.93 17.32
CA LEU A 239 9.02 -18.98 17.90
C LEU A 239 9.85 -18.26 16.84
N LEU A 240 10.35 -18.99 15.83
CA LEU A 240 11.05 -18.39 14.69
C LEU A 240 10.14 -17.45 13.90
N PHE A 241 8.86 -17.81 13.75
CA PHE A 241 7.85 -16.97 13.15
C PHE A 241 7.67 -15.66 13.96
N ALA A 242 7.52 -15.76 15.28
CA ALA A 242 7.41 -14.61 16.16
C ALA A 242 8.65 -13.69 16.10
N ARG A 243 9.86 -14.26 15.98
CA ARG A 243 11.10 -13.50 15.78
C ARG A 243 11.12 -12.78 14.44
N LEU A 244 10.78 -13.48 13.36
CA LEU A 244 10.85 -12.97 12.00
C LEU A 244 9.89 -11.82 11.73
N PHE A 245 8.65 -11.94 12.20
CA PHE A 245 7.61 -10.92 12.03
C PHE A 245 7.59 -9.91 13.18
N GLY A 246 8.17 -10.27 14.33
CA GLY A 246 8.51 -9.33 15.39
C GLY A 246 9.66 -8.40 14.99
N ILE A 247 9.86 -7.34 15.76
CA ILE A 247 10.98 -6.41 15.53
C ILE A 247 12.15 -6.89 16.39
N THR A 248 13.20 -7.42 15.79
CA THR A 248 14.37 -7.98 16.49
C THR A 248 15.56 -7.04 16.56
N GLY A 249 15.53 -5.94 15.82
CA GLY A 249 16.58 -4.93 15.82
C GLY A 249 16.12 -3.59 15.23
N PRO A 250 16.99 -2.56 15.27
CA PRO A 250 16.66 -1.22 14.78
C PRO A 250 16.42 -1.16 13.27
N VAL A 251 17.12 -1.99 12.49
CA VAL A 251 16.89 -2.02 11.05
C VAL A 251 15.59 -2.73 10.70
N ASP A 252 15.23 -3.78 11.43
CA ASP A 252 13.94 -4.46 11.25
C ASP A 252 12.78 -3.55 11.66
N PHE A 253 13.00 -2.71 12.68
CA PHE A 253 12.06 -1.65 13.04
C PHE A 253 11.80 -0.74 11.84
N PHE A 254 12.86 -0.18 11.25
CA PHE A 254 12.75 0.70 10.08
C PHE A 254 12.05 0.00 8.90
N VAL A 255 12.50 -1.20 8.54
CA VAL A 255 11.98 -1.97 7.41
C VAL A 255 10.47 -2.21 7.54
N LYS A 256 10.03 -2.72 8.69
CA LYS A 256 8.61 -3.03 8.94
C LYS A 256 7.75 -1.76 8.98
N HIS A 257 8.24 -0.68 9.60
CA HIS A 257 7.51 0.59 9.63
C HIS A 257 7.38 1.20 8.23
N VAL A 258 8.45 1.17 7.42
CA VAL A 258 8.41 1.65 6.03
C VAL A 258 7.43 0.82 5.19
N MET A 259 7.40 -0.51 5.36
CA MET A 259 6.44 -1.37 4.65
C MET A 259 4.98 -1.06 5.01
N HIS A 260 4.67 -0.87 6.31
CA HIS A 260 3.32 -0.50 6.75
C HIS A 260 2.93 0.91 6.32
N LEU A 261 3.86 1.87 6.38
CA LEU A 261 3.63 3.24 5.93
C LEU A 261 3.42 3.30 4.41
N SER A 262 4.17 2.52 3.64
CA SER A 262 3.96 2.36 2.21
C SER A 262 2.57 1.78 1.92
N THR A 263 2.16 0.76 2.65
CA THR A 263 0.82 0.18 2.54
C THR A 263 -0.28 1.23 2.80
N TYR A 264 -0.10 2.09 3.81
CA TYR A 264 -1.00 3.22 4.03
C TYR A 264 -1.09 4.16 2.82
N TYR A 265 0.06 4.62 2.29
CA TYR A 265 0.08 5.56 1.17
C TYR A 265 -0.49 4.97 -0.12
N THR A 266 -0.19 3.70 -0.41
CA THR A 266 -0.66 3.02 -1.62
C THR A 266 -2.17 2.78 -1.56
N ILE A 267 -2.74 2.41 -0.40
CA ILE A 267 -4.19 2.29 -0.23
C ILE A 267 -4.88 3.66 -0.30
N CYS A 268 -4.31 4.70 0.33
CA CYS A 268 -4.87 6.06 0.27
C CYS A 268 -4.85 6.67 -1.15
N ARG A 269 -3.99 6.15 -2.04
CA ARG A 269 -3.89 6.56 -3.44
C ARG A 269 -4.96 5.90 -4.32
N LEU A 270 -5.46 4.73 -3.93
CA LEU A 270 -6.46 3.96 -4.67
C LEU A 270 -7.82 4.66 -4.66
#